data_AF-A0A6A3H3F0-F1
#
_entry.id   AF-A0A6A3H3F0-F1
#
_cell.length_a   1.000
_cell.length_b   1.000
_cell.length_c   1.000
_cell.angle_alpha   90.00
_cell.angle_beta   90.00
_cell.angle_gamma   90.00
#
_symmetry.space_group_name_H-M   'P 1'
#
loop_
_entity.id
_entity.type
_entity.pdbx_description
1 polymer ?
#
loop_
_entity_poly.entity_id
_entity_poly.type
_entity_poly.pdbx_seq_one_letter_code
_entity_poly.pdbx_strand_id
1 'polypeptide(L)'
;MTSKTSQAGTTVFTYKPYVTASALEGFNEKASVSTRIRWLEKFQSMAVQGGWSDKMRIYEMKLKLPSSTRDWRYNLDEDVRHSWKRFLKAFKEKYCKAKTSDSERYYSMTQKKTEAPLEFFIA
;
A
#
# COMPACT_ATOMS: atom_id res chain seq x y z
N MET A 1 41.77 -0.21 -48.43
CA MET A 1 41.14 0.04 -47.11
C MET A 1 39.69 -0.40 -47.19
N THR A 2 39.29 -1.43 -46.45
CA THR A 2 37.92 -1.95 -46.43
C THR A 2 37.12 -1.28 -45.32
N SER A 3 36.12 -0.47 -45.69
CA SER A 3 35.19 0.15 -44.76
C SER A 3 34.15 -0.88 -44.31
N LYS A 4 34.10 -1.20 -43.02
CA LYS A 4 33.03 -2.03 -42.43
C LYS A 4 31.81 -1.15 -42.12
N THR A 5 30.67 -1.49 -42.71
CA THR A 5 29.36 -0.92 -42.39
C THR A 5 28.93 -1.36 -40.99
N SER A 6 28.67 -0.40 -40.10
CA SER A 6 28.08 -0.66 -38.78
C SER A 6 26.57 -0.80 -38.92
N GLN A 7 26.00 -1.95 -38.53
CA GLN A 7 24.55 -2.12 -38.43
C GLN A 7 24.02 -1.27 -37.28
N ALA A 8 23.21 -0.27 -37.61
CA ALA A 8 22.46 0.51 -36.64
C ALA A 8 21.41 -0.39 -35.97
N GLY A 9 21.72 -0.87 -34.77
CA GLY A 9 20.76 -1.57 -33.93
C GLY A 9 19.61 -0.63 -33.56
N THR A 10 18.39 -0.96 -33.99
CA THR A 10 17.19 -0.22 -33.63
C THR A 10 16.85 -0.49 -32.16
N THR A 11 17.26 0.41 -31.26
CA THR A 11 16.82 0.36 -29.86
C THR A 11 15.35 0.75 -29.79
N VAL A 12 14.46 -0.24 -29.63
CA VAL A 12 13.02 -0.01 -29.42
C VAL A 12 12.82 0.55 -28.00
N PHE A 13 12.63 1.87 -27.89
CA PHE A 13 12.33 2.50 -26.61
C PHE A 13 10.85 2.28 -26.26
N THR A 14 10.57 1.35 -25.35
CA THR A 14 9.20 1.11 -24.87
C THR A 14 8.84 2.18 -23.85
N TYR A 15 8.16 3.24 -24.28
CA TYR A 15 7.64 4.28 -23.40
C TYR A 15 6.54 3.70 -22.50
N LYS A 16 6.77 3.68 -21.18
CA LYS A 16 5.72 3.40 -20.20
C LYS A 16 5.23 4.73 -19.62
N PRO A 17 4.00 5.16 -19.91
CA PRO A 17 3.46 6.38 -19.34
C PRO A 17 3.43 6.26 -17.82
N TYR A 18 3.84 7.32 -17.14
CA TYR A 18 3.76 7.40 -15.69
C TYR A 18 2.29 7.37 -15.25
N VAL A 19 1.97 6.45 -14.34
CA VAL A 19 0.66 6.34 -13.69
C VAL A 19 0.77 6.98 -12.31
N THR A 20 -0.06 7.97 -12.00
CA THR A 20 -0.13 8.58 -10.65
C THR A 20 -1.16 7.86 -9.78
N ALA A 21 -1.02 7.95 -8.45
CA ALA A 21 -2.07 7.51 -7.52
C ALA A 21 -3.33 8.38 -7.57
N SER A 22 -3.43 9.42 -8.41
CA SER A 22 -4.51 10.42 -8.38
C SER A 22 -5.92 9.83 -8.28
N ALA A 23 -6.21 8.75 -9.02
CA ALA A 23 -7.49 8.05 -9.04
C ALA A 23 -7.87 7.34 -7.73
N LEU A 24 -6.92 7.11 -6.81
CA LEU A 24 -7.18 6.51 -5.51
C LEU A 24 -7.61 7.58 -4.51
N GLU A 25 -8.67 7.33 -3.72
CA GLU A 25 -9.03 8.23 -2.63
C GLU A 25 -7.90 8.42 -1.61
N GLY A 26 -7.95 9.52 -0.85
CA GLY A 26 -7.03 9.73 0.27
C GLY A 26 -7.17 8.65 1.34
N PHE A 27 -6.08 8.34 2.03
CA PHE A 27 -6.10 7.37 3.12
C PHE A 27 -6.94 7.90 4.30
N ASN A 28 -7.84 7.08 4.83
CA ASN A 28 -8.64 7.40 6.00
C ASN A 28 -8.24 6.52 7.19
N GLU A 29 -7.51 7.09 8.14
CA GLU A 29 -7.03 6.37 9.32
C GLU A 29 -8.16 5.88 10.26
N LYS A 30 -9.33 6.52 10.20
CA LYS A 30 -10.51 6.22 11.02
C LYS A 30 -11.44 5.17 10.38
N ALA A 31 -11.19 4.77 9.13
CA ALA A 31 -11.96 3.72 8.48
C ALA A 31 -11.75 2.36 9.17
N SER A 32 -12.64 1.40 8.92
CA SER A 32 -12.50 0.03 9.41
C SER A 32 -11.16 -0.58 8.97
N VAL A 33 -10.66 -1.57 9.71
CA VAL A 33 -9.43 -2.30 9.36
C VAL A 33 -9.52 -2.87 7.94
N SER A 34 -10.65 -3.49 7.59
CA SER A 34 -10.90 -4.05 6.25
C SER A 34 -10.82 -3.00 5.14
N THR A 35 -11.43 -1.83 5.34
CA THR A 35 -11.35 -0.72 4.37
C THR A 35 -9.93 -0.20 4.21
N ARG A 36 -9.17 -0.09 5.30
CA ARG A 36 -7.76 0.35 5.27
C ARG A 36 -6.85 -0.67 4.58
N ILE A 37 -7.10 -1.98 4.78
CA ILE A 37 -6.39 -3.06 4.06
C ILE A 37 -6.70 -2.99 2.57
N ARG A 38 -7.98 -2.93 2.20
CA ARG A 38 -8.41 -2.84 0.79
C ARG A 38 -7.82 -1.62 0.09
N TRP A 39 -7.76 -0.48 0.77
CA TRP A 39 -7.12 0.72 0.25
C TRP A 39 -5.63 0.48 -0.07
N LEU A 40 -4.90 -0.16 0.85
CA LEU A 40 -3.48 -0.47 0.68
C LEU A 40 -3.23 -1.50 -0.45
N GLU A 41 -4.13 -2.45 -0.64
CA GLU A 41 -4.09 -3.41 -1.76
C GLU A 41 -4.30 -2.70 -3.11
N LYS A 42 -5.27 -1.79 -3.21
CA LYS A 42 -5.47 -0.96 -4.41
C LYS A 42 -4.23 -0.12 -4.72
N PHE A 43 -3.65 0.54 -3.71
CA PHE A 43 -2.42 1.32 -3.87
C PHE A 43 -1.27 0.46 -4.41
N GLN A 44 -1.02 -0.71 -3.81
CA GLN A 44 0.05 -1.61 -4.25
C GLN A 44 -0.21 -2.15 -5.67
N SER A 45 -1.46 -2.43 -6.03
CA SER A 45 -1.84 -2.87 -7.38
C SER A 45 -1.53 -1.79 -8.42
N MET A 46 -1.89 -0.52 -8.14
CA MET A 46 -1.53 0.62 -8.99
C MET A 46 0.00 0.76 -9.14
N ALA A 47 0.75 0.58 -8.04
CA ALA A 47 2.21 0.66 -8.08
C ALA A 47 2.85 -0.47 -8.90
N VAL A 48 2.27 -1.66 -8.91
CA VAL A 48 2.74 -2.78 -9.75
C VAL A 48 2.40 -2.52 -11.21
N GLN A 49 1.16 -2.14 -11.51
CA GLN A 49 0.71 -1.85 -12.88
C GLN A 49 1.48 -0.67 -13.50
N GLY A 50 1.72 0.39 -12.72
CA GLY A 50 2.50 1.55 -13.12
C GLY A 50 4.01 1.35 -13.13
N GLY A 51 4.51 0.17 -12.73
CA GLY A 51 5.95 -0.12 -12.70
C GLY A 51 6.73 0.80 -11.76
N TRP A 52 6.12 1.21 -10.64
CA TRP A 52 6.71 2.20 -9.75
C TRP A 52 8.00 1.69 -9.08
N SER A 53 8.97 2.58 -8.93
CA SER A 53 10.13 2.35 -8.06
C SER A 53 9.73 2.51 -6.58
N ASP A 54 10.55 2.00 -5.66
CA ASP A 54 10.31 2.15 -4.22
C ASP A 54 10.26 3.62 -3.79
N LYS A 55 11.12 4.46 -4.37
CA LYS A 55 11.09 5.92 -4.16
C LYS A 55 9.75 6.51 -4.58
N MET A 56 9.19 6.03 -5.69
CA MET A 56 7.90 6.49 -6.19
C MET A 56 6.75 6.01 -5.30
N ARG A 57 6.78 4.75 -4.85
CA ARG A 57 5.81 4.22 -3.87
C ARG A 57 5.76 5.07 -2.60
N ILE A 58 6.93 5.46 -2.07
CA ILE A 58 7.02 6.33 -0.89
C ILE A 58 6.43 7.72 -1.17
N TYR A 59 6.77 8.31 -2.32
CA TYR A 59 6.30 9.64 -2.70
C TYR A 59 4.77 9.66 -2.88
N GLU A 60 4.22 8.75 -3.70
CA GLU A 60 2.79 8.63 -3.95
C GLU A 60 2.01 8.33 -2.67
N MET A 61 2.53 7.44 -1.81
CA MET A 61 1.89 7.15 -0.54
C MET A 61 1.81 8.43 0.30
N LYS A 62 2.92 9.17 0.44
CA LYS A 62 2.96 10.43 1.20
C LYS A 62 1.90 11.44 0.73
N LEU A 63 1.64 11.53 -0.58
CA LEU A 63 0.61 12.41 -1.13
C LEU A 63 -0.82 11.99 -0.77
N LYS A 64 -1.05 10.70 -0.52
CA LYS A 64 -2.36 10.18 -0.13
C LYS A 64 -2.61 10.16 1.36
N LEU A 65 -1.60 10.41 2.19
CA LEU A 65 -1.74 10.40 3.64
C LEU A 65 -2.32 11.74 4.16
N PRO A 66 -3.30 11.71 5.08
CA PRO A 66 -3.76 12.89 5.78
C PRO A 66 -2.68 13.40 6.74
N SER A 67 -2.81 14.65 7.22
CA SER A 67 -1.79 15.32 8.04
C SER A 67 -1.33 14.48 9.23
N SER A 68 -2.25 13.96 10.05
CA SER A 68 -1.93 13.13 11.22
C SER A 68 -1.07 11.90 10.89
N THR A 69 -1.35 11.24 9.77
CA THR A 69 -0.58 10.08 9.31
C THR A 69 0.79 10.47 8.74
N ARG A 70 0.91 11.67 8.13
CA ARG A 70 2.22 12.19 7.72
C ARG A 70 3.08 12.56 8.92
N ASP A 71 2.48 13.15 9.97
CA ASP A 71 3.18 13.52 11.19
C ASP A 71 3.73 12.26 11.90
N TRP A 72 2.92 11.20 12.01
CA TRP A 72 3.40 9.90 12.44
C TRP A 72 4.58 9.39 11.59
N ARG A 73 4.48 9.52 10.25
CA ARG A 73 5.59 9.12 9.36
C ARG A 73 6.85 9.92 9.65
N TYR A 74 6.77 11.23 9.92
CA TYR A 74 7.95 12.07 10.21
C TYR A 74 8.65 11.67 11.51
N ASN A 75 7.94 11.07 12.45
CA ASN A 75 8.49 10.53 13.68
C ASN A 75 9.18 9.16 13.52
N LEU A 76 9.16 8.56 12.31
CA LEU A 76 9.92 7.35 12.02
C LEU A 76 11.37 7.69 11.70
N ASP A 77 12.27 6.76 12.02
CA ASP A 77 13.67 6.81 11.63
C ASP A 77 13.81 7.00 10.10
N GLU A 78 14.86 7.73 9.71
CA GLU A 78 15.07 8.09 8.30
C GLU A 78 15.20 6.85 7.40
N ASP A 79 15.95 5.85 7.85
CA ASP A 79 16.13 4.58 7.16
C ASP A 79 14.82 3.79 6.98
N VAL A 80 13.87 3.91 7.91
CA VAL A 80 12.51 3.38 7.80
C VAL A 80 11.71 4.20 6.79
N ARG A 81 11.76 5.54 6.86
CA ARG A 81 11.00 6.44 5.97
C ARG A 81 11.36 6.28 4.49
N HIS A 82 12.60 5.93 4.20
CA HIS A 82 13.15 5.86 2.84
C HIS A 82 13.24 4.43 2.27
N SER A 83 13.06 3.40 3.09
CA SER A 83 12.96 2.01 2.62
C SER A 83 11.49 1.61 2.46
N TRP A 84 11.04 1.35 1.23
CA TRP A 84 9.65 0.94 0.98
C TRP A 84 9.24 -0.28 1.80
N LYS A 85 10.11 -1.30 1.85
CA LYS A 85 9.87 -2.52 2.63
C LYS A 85 9.64 -2.23 4.11
N ARG A 86 10.48 -1.39 4.73
CA ARG A 86 10.39 -1.08 6.16
C ARG A 86 9.24 -0.14 6.46
N PHE A 87 9.05 0.89 5.64
CA PHE A 87 7.91 1.79 5.72
C PHE A 87 6.58 1.04 5.60
N LEU A 88 6.44 0.14 4.62
CA LEU A 88 5.23 -0.65 4.41
C LEU A 88 4.94 -1.56 5.62
N LYS A 89 5.98 -2.16 6.21
CA LYS A 89 5.83 -2.96 7.44
C LYS A 89 5.30 -2.11 8.59
N ALA A 90 5.94 -0.98 8.89
CA ALA A 90 5.51 -0.07 9.95
C ALA A 90 4.09 0.47 9.71
N PHE A 91 3.75 0.78 8.45
CA PHE A 91 2.42 1.25 8.08
C PHE A 91 1.35 0.19 8.33
N LYS A 92 1.59 -1.05 7.88
CA LYS A 92 0.68 -2.18 8.12
C LYS A 92 0.50 -2.44 9.62
N GLU A 93 1.57 -2.39 10.39
CA GLU A 93 1.52 -2.58 11.84
C GLU A 93 0.70 -1.50 12.55
N LYS A 94 0.84 -0.23 12.13
CA LYS A 94 0.13 0.89 12.77
C LYS A 94 -1.34 0.98 12.36
N TYR A 95 -1.63 0.74 11.07
CA TYR A 95 -2.92 1.10 10.49
C TYR A 95 -3.72 -0.06 9.91
N CYS A 96 -3.11 -1.22 9.68
CA CYS A 96 -3.79 -2.37 9.08
C CYS A 96 -3.91 -3.58 10.03
N LYS A 97 -3.39 -3.49 11.26
CA LYS A 97 -3.63 -4.51 12.29
C LYS A 97 -4.93 -4.24 13.06
N ALA A 98 -5.65 -5.31 13.41
CA ALA A 98 -6.73 -5.24 14.38
C ALA A 98 -6.18 -4.86 15.75
N LYS A 99 -6.98 -4.11 16.54
CA LYS A 99 -6.59 -3.71 17.91
C LYS A 99 -6.60 -4.91 18.86
N THR A 100 -7.51 -5.84 18.65
CA THR A 100 -7.61 -7.12 19.34
C THR A 100 -6.93 -8.20 18.51
N SER A 101 -6.26 -9.14 19.17
CA SER A 101 -5.76 -10.34 18.48
C SER A 101 -6.92 -11.21 18.02
N ASP A 102 -6.72 -12.07 17.02
CA ASP A 102 -7.76 -13.01 16.58
C ASP A 102 -8.20 -13.93 17.72
N SER A 103 -7.30 -14.34 18.61
CA SER A 103 -7.63 -15.12 19.80
C SER A 103 -8.46 -14.33 20.81
N GLU A 104 -8.10 -13.08 21.09
CA GLU A 104 -8.85 -12.23 22.01
C GLU A 104 -10.22 -11.89 21.45
N ARG A 105 -10.32 -11.69 20.13
CA ARG A 105 -11.60 -11.60 19.43
C ARG A 105 -12.37 -12.88 19.67
N TYR A 106 -11.83 -14.04 19.32
CA TYR A 106 -12.50 -15.34 19.45
C TYR A 106 -13.09 -15.62 20.83
N TYR A 107 -12.34 -15.36 21.90
CA TYR A 107 -12.84 -15.60 23.26
C TYR A 107 -13.77 -14.49 23.79
N SER A 108 -13.85 -13.33 23.13
CA SER A 108 -14.75 -12.23 23.53
C SER A 108 -15.99 -12.08 22.65
N MET A 109 -16.03 -12.70 21.46
CA MET A 109 -17.23 -12.65 20.61
C MET A 109 -18.37 -13.44 21.25
N THR A 110 -19.55 -12.83 21.28
CA THR A 110 -20.80 -13.48 21.70
C THR A 110 -21.79 -13.39 20.55
N GLN A 111 -22.30 -14.54 20.12
CA GLN A 111 -23.29 -14.59 19.04
C GLN A 111 -24.58 -13.93 19.50
N LYS A 112 -25.07 -12.96 18.73
CA LYS A 112 -26.36 -12.33 19.03
C LYS A 112 -27.48 -13.32 18.71
N LYS A 113 -28.58 -13.27 19.48
CA LYS A 113 -29.75 -14.15 19.26
C LYS A 113 -30.35 -14.06 17.85
N THR A 114 -30.13 -12.95 17.15
CA THR A 114 -30.65 -12.67 15.80
C THR A 114 -29.62 -12.90 14.70
N GLU A 115 -28.39 -13.32 15.04
CA GLU A 115 -27.29 -13.45 14.10
C GLU A 115 -27.17 -14.90 13.63
N ALA A 116 -27.16 -15.09 12.31
CA ALA A 116 -26.96 -16.40 11.72
C ALA A 116 -25.57 -16.95 12.10
N PRO A 117 -25.42 -18.26 12.39
CA PRO A 117 -24.13 -18.84 12.77
C PRO A 117 -23.01 -18.55 11.77
N LEU A 118 -23.31 -18.57 10.46
CA LEU A 118 -22.31 -18.28 9.44
C LEU A 118 -21.81 -16.83 9.52
N GLU A 119 -22.72 -15.86 9.70
CA GLU A 119 -22.40 -14.44 9.85
C GLU A 119 -21.53 -14.20 11.09
N PHE A 120 -21.83 -14.90 12.20
CA PHE A 120 -21.03 -14.84 13.41
C PHE A 120 -19.58 -15.30 13.22
N PHE A 121 -19.34 -16.33 12.40
CA PHE A 121 -17.98 -16.85 12.15
C PHE A 121 -17.16 -16.05 11.15
N ILE A 122 -17.79 -15.25 10.27
CA ILE A 122 -17.10 -14.48 9.22
C ILE A 122 -17.02 -12.98 9.51
N ALA A 123 -17.65 -12.52 10.60
CA ALA A 123 -17.61 -11.13 11.06
C ALA A 123 -16.20 -10.69 11.47
#